data_AF-A0A920RHN6-F1
#
_entry.id   AF-A0A920RHN6-F1
#
_cell.length_a   1.000
_cell.length_b   1.000
_cell.length_c   1.000
_cell.angle_alpha   90.00
_cell.angle_beta   90.00
_cell.angle_gamma   90.00
#
_symmetry.space_group_name_H-M   'P 1'
#
loop_
_entity.id
_entity.type
_entity.pdbx_description
1 polymer ?
#
loop_
_entity_poly.entity_id
_entity_poly.type
_entity_poly.pdbx_seq_one_letter_code
_entity_poly.pdbx_strand_id
1 'polypeptide(L)' 'MSVYGLTGAHAYGPVAADFFYIPLMFLLLMSFWLVKNYRMVPGFDSINWEKMYSKGYFWDAYWRTLSMRV' A
#
# COMPACT_ATOMS: atom_id res chain seq x y z
N MET A 1 -26.39 -2.35 27.12
CA MET A 1 -25.52 -2.75 26.00
C MET A 1 -25.06 -4.17 26.26
N SER A 2 -25.53 -5.14 25.48
CA SER A 2 -25.35 -6.57 25.75
C SER A 2 -23.88 -6.98 25.58
N VAL A 3 -23.36 -7.82 26.48
CA VAL A 3 -21.99 -8.38 26.43
C VAL A 3 -21.66 -8.98 25.07
N TYR A 4 -22.65 -9.61 24.41
CA TYR A 4 -22.53 -10.18 23.08
C TYR A 4 -22.23 -9.16 21.97
N GLY A 5 -22.59 -7.88 22.16
CA GLY A 5 -22.25 -6.80 21.24
C GLY A 5 -20.79 -6.36 21.33
N LEU A 6 -20.17 -6.49 22.51
CA LEU A 6 -18.75 -6.21 22.71
C LEU A 6 -17.90 -7.38 22.22
N THR A 7 -18.24 -8.62 22.58
CA THR A 7 -17.48 -9.81 22.14
C THR A 7 -17.55 -10.05 20.63
N GLY A 8 -18.69 -9.73 19.99
CA GLY A 8 -18.81 -9.70 18.53
C GLY A 8 -17.91 -8.63 17.90
N ALA A 9 -17.93 -7.39 18.41
CA ALA A 9 -17.10 -6.31 17.88
C ALA A 9 -15.58 -6.59 17.99
N HIS A 10 -15.13 -7.20 19.10
CA HIS A 10 -13.74 -7.64 19.27
C HIS A 10 -13.36 -8.83 18.37
N ALA A 11 -14.32 -9.60 17.86
CA ALA A 11 -14.07 -10.69 16.93
C ALA A 11 -14.04 -10.21 15.46
N TYR A 12 -14.93 -9.28 15.07
CA TYR A 12 -14.97 -8.77 13.70
C TYR A 12 -13.95 -7.67 13.42
N GLY A 13 -13.57 -6.87 14.42
CA GLY A 13 -12.59 -5.78 14.26
C GLY A 13 -11.20 -6.26 13.80
N PRO A 14 -10.58 -7.23 14.51
CA PRO A 14 -9.27 -7.76 14.13
C PRO A 14 -9.30 -8.52 12.81
N VAL A 15 -10.31 -9.37 12.57
CA VAL A 15 -10.42 -10.13 11.32
C VAL A 15 -10.59 -9.21 10.11
N ALA A 16 -11.40 -8.15 10.24
CA ALA A 16 -11.54 -7.14 9.19
C ALA A 16 -10.24 -6.35 8.97
N ALA A 17 -9.54 -6.00 10.05
CA ALA A 17 -8.24 -5.35 9.97
C ALA A 17 -7.22 -6.23 9.24
N ASP A 18 -7.13 -7.51 9.58
CA ASP A 18 -6.21 -8.46 8.95
C ASP A 18 -6.52 -8.60 7.45
N PHE A 19 -7.80 -8.73 7.08
CA PHE A 19 -8.23 -8.77 5.67
C PHE A 19 -7.87 -7.51 4.89
N PHE A 20 -7.69 -6.37 5.55
CA PHE A 20 -7.30 -5.11 4.93
C PHE A 20 -5.77 -4.93 4.89
N TYR A 21 -5.08 -5.17 6.00
CA TYR A 21 -3.64 -4.93 6.13
C TYR A 21 -2.80 -6.01 5.46
N ILE A 22 -3.23 -7.28 5.44
CA ILE A 22 -2.52 -8.36 4.76
C ILE A 22 -2.31 -8.06 3.26
N PRO A 23 -3.35 -7.78 2.46
CA PRO A 23 -3.15 -7.45 1.05
C PRO A 23 -2.38 -6.14 0.88
N LEU A 24 -2.53 -5.16 1.77
CA LEU A 24 -1.78 -3.91 1.71
C LEU A 24 -0.26 -4.13 1.91
N MET A 25 0.11 -4.93 2.91
CA MET A 25 1.50 -5.30 3.16
C MET A 25 2.08 -6.17 2.04
N PHE A 26 1.28 -7.07 1.48
CA PHE A 26 1.68 -7.86 0.32
C PHE A 26 2.01 -6.96 -0.89
N LEU A 27 1.17 -5.98 -1.20
CA LEU A 27 1.43 -5.01 -2.27
C LEU A 27 2.70 -4.19 -1.99
N LEU A 28 2.90 -3.77 -0.74
CA LEU A 28 4.10 -3.05 -0.33
C LEU A 28 5.36 -3.90 -0.51
N LEU A 29 5.33 -5.17 -0.10
CA LEU A 29 6.44 -6.11 -0.30
C LEU A 29 6.75 -6.33 -1.79
N MET A 30 5.71 -6.47 -2.62
CA MET A 30 5.87 -6.58 -4.07
C MET A 30 6.44 -5.31 -4.71
N SER A 31 6.22 -4.13 -4.12
CA SER A 31 6.79 -2.88 -4.64
C SER A 31 8.33 -2.84 -4.61
N PHE A 32 8.94 -3.61 -3.71
CA PHE A 32 10.40 -3.73 -3.59
C PHE A 32 10.99 -4.74 -4.58
N TRP A 33 10.18 -5.62 -5.17
CA TRP A 33 10.67 -6.56 -6.16
C TRP A 33 11.10 -5.84 -7.43
N LEU A 34 12.29 -6.20 -7.91
CA LEU A 34 12.89 -5.56 -9.06
C LEU A 34 12.73 -6.44 -10.30
N VAL A 35 12.16 -5.86 -11.35
CA VAL A 35 12.08 -6.53 -12.65
C VAL A 35 13.36 -6.25 -13.42
N LYS A 36 14.20 -7.28 -13.58
CA LYS A 36 15.43 -7.23 -14.38
C LYS A 36 15.32 -8.26 -15.50
N ASN A 37 15.55 -7.86 -16.75
CA ASN A 37 15.50 -8.75 -17.92
C ASN A 37 14.21 -9.58 -18.00
N TYR A 38 13.04 -8.96 -17.76
CA TYR A 38 11.72 -9.60 -17.72
C TYR A 38 11.52 -10.67 -16.64
N ARG A 39 12.44 -10.80 -15.68
CA ARG A 39 12.28 -11.68 -14.51
C ARG A 39 12.08 -10.84 -13.26
N MET A 40 11.12 -11.24 -12.44
CA MET A 40 10.97 -10.72 -11.09
C MET A 40 12.07 -11.34 -10.23
N VAL A 41 12.98 -10.48 -9.75
CA VAL A 41 14.02 -10.90 -8.82
C VAL A 41 13.63 -10.40 -7.44
N PRO A 42 13.47 -11.30 -6.44
CA PRO A 42 13.23 -10.88 -5.08
C PRO A 42 14.47 -10.14 -4.57
N GLY A 43 14.29 -8.87 -4.25
CA GLY A 43 15.30 -8.01 -3.65
C GLY A 43 14.58 -6.95 -2.81
N PHE A 44 15.20 -6.51 -1.72
CA PHE A 44 14.72 -5.34 -0.97
C PHE A 44 15.38 -4.09 -1.58
N ASP A 45 14.98 -3.77 -2.80
CA ASP A 45 15.60 -2.72 -3.60
C ASP A 45 14.69 -1.49 -3.68
N SER A 46 15.18 -0.33 -3.24
CA SER A 46 14.43 0.94 -3.20
C SER A 46 14.59 1.77 -4.48
N ILE A 47 15.33 1.30 -5.48
CA ILE A 47 15.56 2.02 -6.74
C ILE A 47 14.26 2.37 -7.46
N ASN A 48 13.21 1.52 -7.37
CA ASN A 48 11.91 1.82 -7.98
C ASN A 48 11.27 3.08 -7.37
N TRP A 49 11.39 3.25 -6.06
CA TRP A 49 10.86 4.40 -5.34
C TRP A 49 11.65 5.66 -5.67
N GLU A 50 12.99 5.57 -5.67
CA GLU A 50 13.87 6.68 -6.06
C GLU A 50 13.57 7.16 -7.48
N LYS A 51 13.43 6.23 -8.43
CA LYS A 51 13.06 6.55 -9.81
C LYS A 51 11.68 7.19 -9.92
N MET A 52 10.72 6.76 -9.11
CA MET A 52 9.37 7.34 -9.12
C MET A 52 9.38 8.77 -8.59
N TYR A 53 10.01 9.00 -7.44
CA TYR A 53 10.10 10.34 -6.84
C TYR A 53 11.02 11.29 -7.61
N SER A 54 11.97 10.79 -8.38
CA SER A 54 12.87 11.65 -9.18
C SER A 54 12.22 12.16 -10.47
N LYS A 55 11.03 11.67 -10.84
CA LYS A 55 10.40 12.01 -12.12
C LYS A 55 9.42 13.17 -11.97
N GLY A 56 9.65 14.26 -12.73
CA GLY A 56 8.85 15.48 -12.65
C GLY A 56 7.36 15.29 -12.96
N TYR A 57 6.99 14.37 -13.85
CA TYR A 57 5.57 14.11 -14.16
C TYR A 57 4.79 13.52 -12.97
N PHE A 58 5.48 12.83 -12.06
CA PHE A 58 4.84 12.26 -10.87
C PHE A 58 4.35 13.38 -9.95
N TRP A 59 5.21 14.37 -9.71
CA TRP A 59 4.88 15.54 -8.90
C TRP A 59 3.88 16.46 -9.60
N ASP A 60 3.98 16.64 -10.91
CA ASP A 60 3.02 17.44 -11.67
C ASP A 60 1.59 16.87 -11.58
N ALA A 61 1.44 15.56 -11.79
CA ALA A 61 0.16 14.87 -11.63
C ALA A 61 -0.35 14.89 -10.18
N TYR A 62 0.54 14.74 -9.21
CA TYR A 62 0.20 14.81 -7.78
C TYR A 62 -0.36 16.18 -7.41
N TRP A 63 0.32 17.26 -7.80
CA TRP A 63 -0.15 18.62 -7.55
C TRP A 63 -1.43 18.95 -8.28
N ARG A 64 -1.60 18.44 -9.51
CA ARG A 64 -2.83 18.64 -10.28
C ARG A 64 -4.05 17.96 -9.67
N THR A 65 -3.86 16.80 -9.04
CA THR A 65 -4.93 16.11 -8.32
C THR A 65 -5.28 16.83 -7.02
N LEU A 66 -4.27 17.35 -6.32
CA LEU A 66 -4.45 18.15 -5.10
C LEU A 66 -5.13 19.49 -5.38
N SER A 67 -4.75 20.19 -6.45
CA SER A 67 -5.36 21.45 -6.84
C SER A 67 -6.80 21.28 -7.34
N MET A 68 -7.16 20.12 -7.90
CA MET A 68 -8.54 19.80 -8.26
C MET A 68 -9.42 19.48 -7.04
N ARG A 69 -8.82 19.05 -5.93
CA ARG A 69 -9.53 18.66 -4.70
C ARG A 69 -9.73 19.82 -3.71
N VAL A 70 -9.12 20.99 -3.97
CA VAL A 70 -9.33 22.27 -3.26
C VAL A 70 -10.28 23.14 -4.07
#